data_AF-A0ABD0P199-F1
#
_entry.id   AF-A0ABD0P199-F1
#
_cell.length_a   1.000
_cell.length_b   1.000
_cell.length_c   1.000
_cell.angle_alpha   90.00
_cell.angle_beta   90.00
_cell.angle_gamma   90.00
#
_symmetry.space_group_name_H-M   'P 1'
#
loop_
_entity.id
_entity.type
_entity.pdbx_description
1 polymer ?
#
loop_
_entity_poly.entity_id
_entity_poly.type
_entity_poly.pdbx_seq_one_letter_code
_entity_poly.pdbx_strand_id
1 'polypeptide(L)'
;MGLVISAVVIAFQCYHYTLTNSYSCKEMGEYCSCTLDPEDPIARTFTYSGVTDCSAIVSTLPIYYLLQMVLNLAQAIVCLVGAFLLWKHRYQVFFAGLQTGSPSAQNWQK
;
A
#
# COMPACT_ATOMS: atom_id res chain seq x y z
N MET A 1 -3.78 8.77 -8.39
CA MET A 1 -2.61 8.64 -7.48
C MET A 1 -2.87 7.72 -6.30
N GLY A 2 -4.05 7.75 -5.66
CA GLY A 2 -4.34 6.92 -4.47
C GLY A 2 -3.98 5.43 -4.61
N LEU A 3 -4.34 4.78 -5.73
CA LEU A 3 -3.98 3.38 -6.00
C LEU A 3 -2.46 3.14 -5.99
N VAL A 4 -1.70 3.99 -6.67
CA VAL A 4 -0.23 3.87 -6.79
C VAL A 4 0.44 4.12 -5.44
N ILE A 5 0.01 5.16 -4.72
CA ILE A 5 0.52 5.46 -3.38
C ILE A 5 0.26 4.29 -2.43
N SER A 6 -0.96 3.74 -2.43
CA SER A 6 -1.29 2.57 -1.60
C SER A 6 -0.43 1.36 -1.95
N ALA A 7 -0.14 1.10 -3.22
CA ALA A 7 0.75 0.02 -3.61
C ALA A 7 2.19 0.21 -3.10
N VAL A 8 2.74 1.44 -3.18
CA VAL A 8 4.08 1.76 -2.67
C VAL A 8 4.13 1.62 -1.14
N VAL A 9 3.11 2.12 -0.44
CA VAL A 9 3.02 2.01 1.02
C VAL A 9 2.94 0.54 1.44
N ILE A 10 2.11 -0.28 0.78
CA ILE A 10 2.04 -1.72 1.06
C ILE A 10 3.39 -2.39 0.84
N ALA A 11 4.09 -2.10 -0.27
CA ALA A 11 5.41 -2.68 -0.53
C ALA A 11 6.44 -2.32 0.55
N PHE A 12 6.46 -1.05 0.97
CA PHE A 12 7.28 -0.59 2.10
C PHE A 12 6.91 -1.35 3.38
N GLN A 13 5.62 -1.48 3.66
CA GLN A 13 5.15 -2.12 4.88
C GLN A 13 5.43 -3.62 4.93
N CYS A 14 5.29 -4.34 3.80
CA CYS A 14 5.69 -5.74 3.68
C CYS A 14 7.18 -5.92 3.95
N TYR A 15 8.03 -5.10 3.31
CA TYR A 15 9.48 -5.16 3.51
C TYR A 15 9.85 -4.98 4.99
N HIS A 16 9.30 -3.95 5.62
CA HIS A 16 9.57 -3.66 7.03
C HIS A 16 8.95 -4.69 7.99
N TYR A 17 7.79 -5.25 7.68
CA TYR A 17 7.19 -6.33 8.46
C TYR A 17 8.06 -7.59 8.46
N THR A 18 8.50 -8.02 7.27
CA THR A 18 9.41 -9.17 7.15
C THR A 18 10.71 -8.91 7.88
N LEU A 19 11.31 -7.74 7.66
CA LEU A 19 12.58 -7.37 8.29
C LEU A 19 12.48 -7.35 9.82
N THR A 20 11.41 -6.77 10.37
CA THR A 20 11.25 -6.60 11.82
C THR A 20 10.95 -7.92 12.52
N ASN A 21 10.19 -8.81 11.89
CA ASN A 21 9.95 -10.16 12.41
C ASN A 21 11.19 -11.07 12.36
N SER A 22 12.21 -10.68 11.60
CA SER A 22 13.48 -11.40 11.56
C SER A 22 14.51 -10.88 12.56
N TYR A 23 14.22 -9.82 13.32
CA TYR A 23 15.18 -9.29 14.29
C TYR A 23 15.17 -10.06 15.61
N SER A 24 16.37 -10.21 16.18
CA SER A 24 16.59 -10.46 17.59
C SER A 24 17.02 -9.16 18.28
N CYS A 25 16.21 -8.66 19.20
CA CYS A 25 16.47 -7.40 19.91
C CYS A 25 16.90 -7.64 21.36
N LYS A 26 17.79 -6.77 21.86
CA LYS A 26 18.25 -6.74 23.25
C LYS A 26 18.06 -5.34 23.82
N GLU A 27 17.56 -5.28 25.05
CA GLU A 27 17.43 -4.04 25.82
C GLU A 27 18.82 -3.57 26.27
N MET A 28 19.09 -2.28 26.08
CA MET A 28 20.37 -1.65 26.45
C MET A 28 20.14 -0.42 27.34
N GLY A 29 19.08 -0.45 28.16
CA GLY A 29 18.66 0.67 29.00
C GLY A 29 17.79 1.66 28.21
N GLU A 30 18.39 2.72 27.65
CA GLU A 30 17.65 3.80 26.97
C GLU A 30 17.39 3.55 25.47
N TYR A 31 17.86 2.41 24.96
CA TYR A 31 17.71 2.02 23.56
C TYR A 31 17.62 0.51 23.42
N CYS A 32 17.13 0.10 22.26
CA CYS A 32 17.09 -1.30 21.83
C CYS A 32 18.11 -1.54 20.71
N SER A 33 18.89 -2.62 20.83
CA SER A 33 19.80 -3.08 19.78
C SER A 33 19.23 -4.34 19.13
N CYS A 34 18.89 -4.24 17.85
CA CYS A 34 18.23 -5.30 17.07
C CYS A 34 19.14 -5.77 15.95
N THR A 35 19.42 -7.07 15.89
CA THR A 35 20.26 -7.67 14.84
C THR A 35 19.47 -8.71 14.06
N LEU A 36 19.75 -8.86 12.76
CA LEU A 36 19.03 -9.79 11.89
C LEU A 36 19.32 -11.26 12.24
N ASP A 37 20.59 -11.59 12.39
CA ASP A 37 21.03 -12.90 12.83
C ASP A 37 22.12 -12.69 13.89
N PRO A 38 21.87 -13.02 15.17
CA PRO A 38 22.85 -12.82 16.23
C PRO A 38 24.05 -13.77 16.14
N GLU A 39 23.96 -14.85 15.35
CA GLU A 39 25.06 -15.80 15.14
C GLU A 39 25.99 -15.35 14.00
N ASP A 40 25.50 -14.51 13.09
CA ASP A 40 26.30 -13.95 12.00
C ASP A 40 27.06 -12.69 12.46
N PRO A 41 28.41 -12.71 12.49
CA PRO A 41 29.24 -11.60 12.96
C PRO A 41 29.19 -10.37 12.06
N ILE A 42 28.73 -10.50 10.81
CA ILE A 42 28.56 -9.38 9.87
C ILE A 42 27.10 -8.96 9.70
N ALA A 43 26.18 -9.55 10.47
CA ALA A 43 24.78 -9.19 10.43
C ALA A 43 24.57 -7.71 10.76
N ARG A 44 23.63 -7.10 10.04
CA ARG A 44 23.29 -5.70 10.25
C ARG A 44 22.57 -5.52 11.59
N THR A 45 23.14 -4.68 12.45
CA THR A 45 22.53 -4.26 13.71
C THR A 45 21.91 -2.86 13.57
N PHE A 46 20.71 -2.69 14.13
CA PHE A 46 19.95 -1.45 14.17
C PHE A 46 19.75 -1.01 15.61
N THR A 47 20.01 0.26 15.89
CA THR A 47 19.82 0.86 17.21
C THR A 47 18.56 1.71 17.20
N TYR A 48 17.60 1.41 18.08
CA TYR A 48 16.36 2.14 18.26
C TYR A 48 16.46 2.97 19.55
N SER A 49 16.77 4.26 19.41
CA SER A 49 16.88 5.19 20.54
C SER A 49 15.50 5.58 21.10
N GLY A 50 15.45 5.86 22.40
CA GLY A 50 14.21 6.26 23.06
C GLY A 50 13.19 5.13 23.22
N VAL A 51 13.63 3.88 23.09
CA VAL A 51 12.83 2.68 23.26
C VAL A 51 13.50 1.83 24.33
N THR A 52 12.91 1.82 25.53
CA THR A 52 13.41 1.05 26.68
C THR A 52 12.92 -0.40 26.67
N ASP A 53 11.70 -0.62 26.15
CA ASP A 53 11.07 -1.94 26.01
C ASP A 53 11.12 -2.39 24.54
N CYS A 54 11.95 -3.39 24.25
CA CYS A 54 12.13 -3.86 22.88
C CYS A 54 10.92 -4.62 22.32
N SER A 55 9.94 -4.98 23.15
CA SER A 55 8.67 -5.55 22.68
C SER A 55 7.92 -4.57 21.77
N ALA A 56 8.12 -3.26 21.95
CA ALA A 56 7.59 -2.25 21.04
C ALA A 56 8.09 -2.44 19.59
N ILE A 57 9.32 -2.93 19.41
CA ILE A 57 9.92 -3.20 18.09
C ILE A 57 9.52 -4.57 17.56
N VAL A 58 9.66 -5.64 18.34
CA VAL A 58 9.45 -7.02 17.84
C VAL A 58 8.00 -7.50 17.89
N SER A 59 7.12 -6.81 18.62
CA SER A 59 5.71 -7.17 18.74
C SER A 59 4.79 -6.06 18.24
N THR A 60 4.88 -4.87 18.82
CA THR A 60 3.92 -3.80 18.51
C THR A 60 4.08 -3.25 17.09
N LEU A 61 5.31 -2.96 16.66
CA LEU A 61 5.58 -2.38 15.34
C LEU A 61 5.13 -3.29 14.17
N PRO A 62 5.35 -4.63 14.18
CA PRO A 62 4.78 -5.54 13.20
C PRO A 62 3.25 -5.48 13.10
N ILE A 63 2.54 -5.32 14.23
CA ILE A 63 1.08 -5.18 14.24
C ILE A 63 0.66 -3.89 13.52
N TYR A 64 1.35 -2.78 13.76
CA TYR A 64 1.10 -1.53 13.03
C TYR A 64 1.34 -1.67 11.53
N TYR A 65 2.37 -2.42 11.13
CA TYR A 65 2.61 -2.72 9.73
C TYR A 65 1.47 -3.51 9.10
N LEU A 66 0.96 -4.55 9.77
CA LEU A 66 -0.21 -5.31 9.30
C LEU A 66 -1.46 -4.44 9.18
N LEU A 67 -1.73 -3.61 10.19
CA LEU A 67 -2.86 -2.69 10.17
C LEU A 67 -2.76 -1.73 8.97
N GLN A 68 -1.58 -1.13 8.76
CA GLN A 68 -1.36 -0.21 7.63
C GLN A 68 -1.49 -0.91 6.28
N MET A 69 -1.02 -2.17 6.14
CA MET A 69 -1.24 -2.97 4.93
C MET A 69 -2.73 -3.14 4.63
N VAL A 70 -3.53 -3.53 5.63
CA VAL A 70 -4.97 -3.74 5.48
C VAL A 70 -5.69 -2.44 5.11
N LEU A 71 -5.38 -1.34 5.79
CA LEU A 71 -6.00 -0.04 5.52
C LEU A 71 -5.65 0.48 4.12
N ASN A 72 -4.39 0.34 3.69
CA ASN A 72 -3.98 0.76 2.34
C ASN A 72 -4.57 -0.16 1.26
N LEU A 73 -4.76 -1.44 1.54
CA LEU A 73 -5.44 -2.35 0.62
C LEU A 73 -6.91 -1.95 0.44
N ALA A 74 -7.61 -1.63 1.53
CA ALA A 74 -8.97 -1.12 1.47
C ALA A 74 -9.05 0.17 0.65
N GLN A 75 -8.14 1.13 0.88
CA GLN A 75 -8.05 2.36 0.09
C GLN A 75 -7.77 2.10 -1.40
N ALA A 76 -6.86 1.17 -1.71
CA ALA A 76 -6.54 0.78 -3.07
C ALA A 76 -7.78 0.26 -3.81
N ILE A 77 -8.57 -0.60 -3.15
CA ILE A 77 -9.83 -1.13 -3.70
C ILE A 77 -10.82 0.01 -3.96
N VAL A 78 -11.01 0.93 -3.00
CA VAL A 78 -11.90 2.09 -3.18
C VAL A 78 -11.44 2.95 -4.36
N CYS A 79 -10.14 3.22 -4.48
CA CYS A 79 -9.57 3.98 -5.60
C CYS A 79 -9.80 3.28 -6.94
N LEU A 80 -9.61 1.95 -6.99
CA LEU A 80 -9.81 1.15 -8.19
C LEU A 80 -11.27 1.17 -8.64
N VAL A 81 -12.20 0.93 -7.70
CA VAL A 81 -13.65 0.98 -7.96
C VAL A 81 -14.06 2.37 -8.44
N GLY A 82 -13.59 3.43 -7.76
CA GLY A 82 -13.86 4.80 -8.17
C GLY A 82 -13.35 5.11 -9.59
N ALA A 83 -12.11 4.72 -9.90
CA ALA A 83 -11.55 4.88 -11.25
C ALA A 83 -12.34 4.08 -12.30
N PHE A 84 -12.74 2.85 -11.98
CA PHE A 84 -13.54 2.01 -12.87
C PHE A 84 -14.92 2.62 -13.16
N LEU A 85 -15.62 3.12 -12.14
CA LEU A 85 -16.93 3.74 -12.30
C LEU A 85 -16.85 5.01 -13.16
N LEU A 86 -15.85 5.87 -12.91
CA LEU A 86 -15.61 7.08 -13.69
C LEU A 86 -15.25 6.76 -15.14
N TRP A 87 -14.38 5.77 -15.35
CA TRP A 87 -14.01 5.28 -16.68
C TRP A 87 -15.24 4.74 -17.41
N LYS A 88 -16.00 3.82 -16.81
CA LYS A 88 -17.22 3.25 -17.36
C LYS A 88 -18.24 4.33 -17.72
N HIS A 89 -18.49 5.29 -16.83
CA HIS A 89 -19.43 6.39 -17.08
C HIS A 89 -19.01 7.20 -18.32
N ARG A 90 -17.72 7.56 -18.43
CA ARG A 90 -17.22 8.32 -19.59
C ARG A 90 -17.26 7.50 -20.89
N TYR A 91 -16.97 6.20 -20.82
CA TYR A 91 -17.11 5.30 -21.97
C TYR A 91 -18.56 5.17 -22.42
N GLN A 92 -19.50 5.02 -21.49
CA GLN A 92 -20.94 4.94 -21.82
C GLN A 92 -21.45 6.22 -22.51
N VAL A 93 -21.05 7.39 -22.03
CA VAL A 93 -21.39 8.68 -22.68
C VAL A 93 -20.86 8.76 -24.11
N PHE A 94 -19.62 8.29 -24.35
CA PHE A 94 -19.04 8.30 -25.69
C PHE A 94 -19.81 7.42 -26.68
N PHE A 95 -20.20 6.22 -26.26
CA PHE A 95 -20.95 5.29 -27.14
C PHE A 95 -22.43 5.65 -27.28
N ALA A 96 -23.06 6.25 -26.27
CA ALA A 96 -24.40 6.81 -26.42
C ALA A 96 -24.46 7.92 -27.49
N GLY A 97 -23.42 8.76 -27.57
CA GLY A 97 -23.29 9.78 -28.62
C GLY A 97 -23.05 9.22 -30.03
N LEU A 98 -22.52 8.00 -30.15
CA LEU A 98 -22.39 7.28 -31.42
C LEU A 98 -23.69 6.60 -31.86
N GLN A 99 -24.55 6.19 -30.91
CA GLN A 99 -25.88 5.63 -31.21
C GLN A 99 -26.89 6.70 -31.61
N THR A 100 -26.69 7.97 -31.25
CA THR A 100 -27.42 9.10 -31.83
C THR A 100 -26.87 9.42 -33.22
N GLY A 101 -27.10 8.53 -34.18
CA GLY A 101 -26.87 8.82 -35.60
C GLY A 101 -27.70 10.03 -36.02
N SER A 102 -27.12 10.93 -36.82
CA SER A 102 -27.81 12.15 -37.22
C SER A 102 -29.08 11.84 -38.03
N PRO A 103 -30.18 12.59 -37.85
CA PRO A 103 -31.37 12.46 -38.71
C PRO A 103 -31.13 12.88 -40.17
N SER A 104 -29.93 13.34 -40.53
CA SER A 104 -29.67 14.04 -41.79
C SER A 104 -29.36 13.14 -42.98
N ALA A 105 -29.34 11.82 -42.83
CA ALA A 105 -29.16 10.88 -43.95
C ALA A 105 -30.45 10.57 -44.72
N GLN A 106 -31.64 10.86 -44.18
CA GLN A 106 -32.91 10.52 -44.83
C GLN A 106 -33.42 11.56 -45.85
N ASN A 107 -32.80 12.74 -45.95
CA ASN A 107 -33.26 13.82 -46.84
C ASN A 107 -32.56 13.88 -48.21
N TRP A 108 -31.73 12.89 -48.58
CA TRP A 108 -31.00 12.86 -49.86
C TRP A 108 -31.61 11.93 -50.92
N GLN A 109 -32.89 11.56 -50.79
CA GLN A 109 -33.65 10.94 -51.88
C GLN A 109 -34.85 11.82 -52.27
N LYS A 110 -34.59 12.79 -53.14
CA LYS A 110 -35.59 13.42 -54.01
C LYS A 110 -35.03 13.53 -55.40
#